data_AF-A0A9E6CUK4-F1
#
_entry.id   AF-A0A9E6CUK4-F1
#
_cell.length_a   1.000
_cell.length_b   1.000
_cell.length_c   1.000
_cell.angle_alpha   90.00
_cell.angle_beta   90.00
_cell.angle_gamma   90.00
#
_symmetry.space_group_name_H-M   'P 1'
#
loop_
_entity.id
_entity.type
_entity.pdbx_description
1 polymer ?
#
loop_
_entity_poly.entity_id
_entity_poly.type
_entity_poly.pdbx_seq_one_letter_code
_entity_poly.pdbx_strand_id
1 'polypeptide(L)'
;LGAGADTEIGRQAAEQHRDEIQEVVAGADMVFITAGEGGGTGTGAAPVVAEIAKAEGALTVAIVTRPFAFEGRRRSMQADAGIAALKEKVDTLVVIPNERLLTISTEKTTLLDAFKKADEVLLQGVSGITGLITTPGLINTDFADVKTVLANAGTALMGTGAASGDNRAVLAANAAINSPLLEASLEGARGIVVNITGPSNIGLFEVTNAMEIVRGAAHQDANIIHGLVIDDDINDEVRVTVVAAGFERWDSAAQRPLTRTDGRSTAALGKVRPDPKGGRLKDLFGGTSDPLIDDDDDDDLPSFLK
;
A
#
# COMPACT_ATOMS: atom_id res chain seq x y z
N LEU A 1 5.97 28.18 -18.11
CA LEU A 1 7.41 27.81 -17.96
C LEU A 1 7.62 26.75 -16.86
N GLY A 2 6.67 25.82 -16.66
CA GLY A 2 6.71 24.84 -15.55
C GLY A 2 6.34 25.42 -14.19
N ALA A 3 6.25 24.56 -13.17
CA ALA A 3 5.84 24.93 -11.81
C ALA A 3 6.99 25.37 -10.88
N GLY A 4 8.24 25.41 -11.35
CA GLY A 4 9.38 25.92 -10.56
C GLY A 4 9.69 25.15 -9.26
N ALA A 5 9.40 23.84 -9.21
CA ALA A 5 9.48 23.01 -8.00
C ALA A 5 8.55 23.45 -6.84
N ASP A 6 7.52 24.24 -7.17
CA ASP A 6 6.41 24.56 -6.27
C ASP A 6 5.24 23.63 -6.57
N THR A 7 4.85 22.84 -5.57
CA THR A 7 3.74 21.88 -5.67
C THR A 7 2.40 22.59 -5.78
N GLU A 8 2.27 23.76 -5.16
CA GLU A 8 1.03 24.53 -5.14
C GLU A 8 0.72 25.11 -6.52
N ILE A 9 1.74 25.54 -7.26
CA ILE A 9 1.58 25.96 -8.65
C ILE A 9 1.11 24.79 -9.53
N GLY A 10 1.66 23.59 -9.31
CA GLY A 10 1.23 22.38 -10.01
C GLY A 10 -0.23 22.04 -9.74
N ARG A 11 -0.64 22.12 -8.46
CA ARG A 11 -2.02 21.90 -8.03
C ARG A 11 -2.99 22.91 -8.65
N GLN A 12 -2.69 24.20 -8.53
CA GLN A 12 -3.52 25.27 -9.08
C GLN A 12 -3.66 25.16 -10.59
N ALA A 13 -2.59 24.80 -11.29
CA ALA A 13 -2.65 24.56 -12.72
C ALA A 13 -3.62 23.42 -13.06
N ALA A 14 -3.55 22.29 -12.36
CA ALA A 14 -4.49 21.18 -12.57
C ALA A 14 -5.94 21.57 -12.24
N GLU A 15 -6.17 22.35 -11.17
CA GLU A 15 -7.50 22.83 -10.79
C GLU A 15 -8.11 23.80 -11.81
N GLN A 16 -7.29 24.68 -12.40
CA GLN A 16 -7.75 25.60 -13.45
C GLN A 16 -8.15 24.88 -14.74
N HIS A 17 -7.58 23.71 -14.99
CA HIS A 17 -7.86 22.87 -16.16
C HIS A 17 -8.68 21.62 -15.80
N ARG A 18 -9.48 21.68 -14.73
CA ARG A 18 -10.28 20.55 -14.25
C ARG A 18 -11.22 20.00 -15.31
N ASP A 19 -11.89 20.88 -16.04
CA ASP A 19 -12.86 20.51 -17.09
C ASP A 19 -12.17 19.79 -18.25
N GLU A 20 -10.98 20.26 -18.66
CA GLU A 20 -10.17 19.60 -19.70
C GLU A 20 -9.69 18.21 -19.26
N ILE A 21 -9.26 18.08 -18.00
CA ILE A 21 -8.85 16.78 -17.45
C ILE A 21 -10.05 15.82 -17.40
N GLN A 22 -11.22 16.32 -16.98
CA GLN A 22 -12.46 15.54 -16.91
C GLN A 22 -12.84 15.02 -18.30
N GLU A 23 -12.78 15.87 -19.33
CA GLU A 23 -13.08 15.46 -20.71
C GLU A 23 -12.14 14.34 -21.20
N VAL A 24 -10.85 14.40 -20.84
CA VAL A 24 -9.86 13.38 -21.24
C VAL A 24 -10.07 12.04 -20.54
N VAL A 25 -10.48 12.04 -19.27
CA VAL A 25 -10.68 10.81 -18.50
C VAL A 25 -12.11 10.26 -18.60
N ALA A 26 -13.03 11.01 -19.20
CA ALA A 26 -14.42 10.62 -19.34
C ALA A 26 -14.55 9.30 -20.13
N GLY A 27 -15.29 8.35 -19.58
CA GLY A 27 -15.53 7.05 -20.19
C GLY A 27 -14.37 6.04 -20.07
N ALA A 28 -13.30 6.38 -19.37
CA ALA A 28 -12.23 5.44 -19.07
C ALA A 28 -12.67 4.46 -17.95
N ASP A 29 -12.57 3.15 -18.21
CA ASP A 29 -12.79 2.13 -17.17
C ASP A 29 -11.67 2.13 -16.12
N MET A 30 -10.47 2.50 -16.54
CA MET A 30 -9.25 2.49 -15.74
C MET A 30 -8.30 3.62 -16.17
N VAL A 31 -7.71 4.32 -15.20
CA VAL A 31 -6.75 5.40 -15.44
C VAL A 31 -5.47 5.13 -14.68
N PHE A 32 -4.35 5.13 -15.40
CA PHE A 32 -3.01 5.07 -14.83
C PHE A 32 -2.42 6.47 -14.72
N ILE A 33 -1.96 6.83 -13.53
CA ILE A 33 -1.31 8.12 -13.26
C ILE A 33 0.14 7.85 -12.90
N THR A 34 1.06 8.32 -13.74
CA THR A 34 2.50 8.22 -13.50
C THR A 34 3.11 9.59 -13.26
N ALA A 35 3.93 9.69 -12.21
CA ALA A 35 4.61 10.92 -11.85
C ALA A 35 5.94 10.66 -11.13
N GLY A 36 6.92 11.53 -11.39
CA GLY A 36 8.08 11.67 -10.52
C GLY A 36 7.75 12.62 -9.38
N GLU A 37 7.71 12.09 -8.16
CA GLU A 37 7.40 12.86 -6.97
C GLU A 37 8.61 13.68 -6.50
N GLY A 38 8.35 14.82 -5.86
CA GLY A 38 9.37 15.77 -5.41
C GLY A 38 9.64 16.92 -6.39
N GLY A 39 8.99 16.93 -7.55
CA GLY A 39 8.88 18.09 -8.43
C GLY A 39 7.73 19.02 -8.03
N GLY A 40 7.43 20.04 -8.86
CA GLY A 40 6.27 20.92 -8.65
C GLY A 40 5.00 20.40 -9.34
N THR A 41 5.10 20.11 -10.64
CA THR A 41 3.93 19.72 -11.43
C THR A 41 3.42 18.32 -11.09
N GLY A 42 4.27 17.28 -11.13
CA GLY A 42 3.84 15.90 -10.84
C GLY A 42 3.21 15.78 -9.45
N THR A 43 3.98 16.13 -8.42
CA THR A 43 3.57 16.13 -7.00
C THR A 43 2.28 16.91 -6.72
N GLY A 44 2.08 18.05 -7.40
CA GLY A 44 0.92 18.91 -7.16
C GLY A 44 -0.32 18.55 -7.99
N ALA A 45 -0.12 18.15 -9.24
CA ALA A 45 -1.19 17.88 -10.18
C ALA A 45 -1.73 16.44 -10.10
N ALA A 46 -0.87 15.45 -9.80
CA ALA A 46 -1.26 14.05 -9.79
C ALA A 46 -2.44 13.76 -8.85
N PRO A 47 -2.51 14.31 -7.62
CA PRO A 47 -3.67 14.11 -6.74
C PRO A 47 -4.98 14.68 -7.31
N VAL A 48 -4.90 15.80 -8.03
CA VAL A 48 -6.07 16.45 -8.65
C VAL A 48 -6.58 15.60 -9.82
N VAL A 49 -5.68 15.12 -10.68
CA VAL A 49 -6.02 14.22 -11.79
C VAL A 49 -6.63 12.92 -11.26
N ALA A 50 -6.07 12.36 -10.19
CA ALA A 50 -6.57 11.16 -9.54
C ALA A 50 -7.99 11.34 -8.99
N GLU A 51 -8.24 12.47 -8.34
CA GLU A 51 -9.57 12.79 -7.81
C GLU A 51 -10.61 12.86 -8.92
N ILE A 52 -10.29 13.51 -10.04
CA ILE A 52 -11.21 13.65 -11.18
C ILE A 52 -11.47 12.28 -11.80
N ALA A 53 -10.44 11.50 -12.10
CA ALA A 53 -10.58 10.15 -12.66
C ALA A 53 -11.43 9.24 -11.78
N LYS A 54 -11.20 9.27 -10.45
CA LYS A 54 -11.97 8.47 -9.50
C LYS A 54 -13.43 8.94 -9.39
N ALA A 55 -13.68 10.26 -9.49
CA ALA A 55 -15.04 10.81 -9.50
C ALA A 55 -15.83 10.41 -10.75
N GLU A 56 -15.17 10.24 -11.90
CA GLU A 56 -15.76 9.71 -13.14
C GLU A 56 -16.01 8.20 -13.09
N GLY A 57 -15.61 7.51 -12.01
CA GLY A 57 -15.86 6.09 -11.79
C GLY A 57 -14.80 5.14 -12.37
N ALA A 58 -13.69 5.70 -12.88
CA ALA A 58 -12.55 4.91 -13.33
C ALA A 58 -11.85 4.25 -12.15
N LEU A 59 -11.30 3.05 -12.37
CA LEU A 59 -10.34 2.45 -11.45
C LEU A 59 -9.03 3.24 -11.54
N THR A 60 -8.67 3.98 -10.50
CA THR A 60 -7.53 4.90 -10.54
C THR A 60 -6.31 4.28 -9.89
N VAL A 61 -5.30 3.97 -10.68
CA VAL A 61 -4.02 3.41 -10.21
C VAL A 61 -2.91 4.42 -10.44
N ALA A 62 -2.22 4.80 -9.37
CA ALA A 62 -1.04 5.65 -9.48
C ALA A 62 0.24 4.83 -9.31
N ILE A 63 1.22 5.08 -10.17
CA ILE A 63 2.56 4.49 -10.11
C ILE A 63 3.55 5.64 -10.10
N VAL A 64 4.18 5.90 -8.95
CA VAL A 64 5.00 7.10 -8.76
C VAL A 64 6.40 6.74 -8.28
N THR A 65 7.38 7.58 -8.62
CA THR A 65 8.76 7.41 -8.14
C THR A 65 9.10 8.37 -7.01
N ARG A 66 9.79 7.89 -5.98
CA ARG A 66 10.49 8.76 -5.01
C ARG A 66 11.84 9.18 -5.58
N PRO A 67 12.29 10.42 -5.34
CA PRO A 67 13.57 10.90 -5.85
C PRO A 67 14.75 10.14 -5.24
N PHE A 68 15.91 10.17 -5.90
CA PHE A 68 17.15 9.65 -5.33
C PHE A 68 17.61 10.49 -4.13
N ALA A 69 18.33 9.88 -3.18
CA ALA A 69 18.86 10.59 -2.03
C ALA A 69 19.75 11.80 -2.41
N PHE A 70 20.50 11.68 -3.51
CA PHE A 70 21.38 12.76 -4.00
C PHE A 70 20.64 14.00 -4.52
N GLU A 71 19.35 13.89 -4.86
CA GLU A 71 18.57 15.03 -5.36
C GLU A 71 18.18 16.02 -4.25
N GLY A 72 18.40 15.62 -3.00
CA GLY A 72 18.33 16.50 -1.83
C GLY A 72 17.05 16.36 -1.02
N ARG A 73 17.18 16.69 0.27
CA ARG A 73 16.12 16.52 1.28
C ARG A 73 14.82 17.26 0.95
N ARG A 74 14.90 18.43 0.30
CA ARG A 74 13.71 19.21 -0.08
C ARG A 74 12.81 18.43 -1.03
N ARG A 75 13.37 17.77 -2.05
CA ARG A 75 12.59 16.96 -3.00
C ARG A 75 11.98 15.75 -2.31
N SER A 76 12.73 15.07 -1.44
CA SER A 76 12.21 13.95 -0.65
C SER A 76 10.99 14.35 0.20
N MET A 77 11.06 15.47 0.92
CA MET A 77 9.94 15.94 1.75
C MET A 77 8.72 16.32 0.90
N GLN A 78 8.94 16.94 -0.27
CA GLN A 78 7.86 17.23 -1.22
C GLN A 78 7.23 15.95 -1.75
N ALA A 79 8.05 14.95 -2.07
CA ALA A 79 7.57 13.66 -2.56
C ALA A 79 6.72 12.93 -1.50
N ASP A 80 7.17 12.90 -0.25
CA ASP A 80 6.42 12.23 0.82
C ASP A 80 5.05 12.90 1.06
N ALA A 81 5.00 14.24 0.99
CA ALA A 81 3.75 14.98 1.08
C ALA A 81 2.82 14.73 -0.11
N GLY A 82 3.36 14.69 -1.33
CA GLY A 82 2.61 14.39 -2.56
C GLY A 82 2.05 12.96 -2.57
N ILE A 83 2.87 11.97 -2.20
CA ILE A 83 2.48 10.57 -2.06
C ILE A 83 1.34 10.41 -1.04
N ALA A 84 1.43 11.10 0.11
CA ALA A 84 0.37 11.06 1.11
C ALA A 84 -0.95 11.63 0.58
N ALA A 85 -0.91 12.77 -0.11
CA ALA A 85 -2.09 13.38 -0.72
C ALA A 85 -2.67 12.50 -1.84
N LEU A 86 -1.82 11.92 -2.68
CA LEU A 86 -2.22 11.06 -3.79
C LEU A 86 -2.88 9.77 -3.29
N LYS A 87 -2.36 9.19 -2.22
CA LYS A 87 -2.90 7.97 -1.60
C LYS A 87 -4.39 8.08 -1.24
N GLU A 88 -4.83 9.25 -0.80
CA GLU A 88 -6.25 9.49 -0.45
C GLU A 88 -7.16 9.59 -1.69
N LYS A 89 -6.59 9.81 -2.88
CA LYS A 89 -7.32 10.11 -4.12
C LYS A 89 -7.33 8.97 -5.12
N VAL A 90 -6.53 7.93 -4.91
CA VAL A 90 -6.42 6.76 -5.80
C VAL A 90 -7.09 5.53 -5.20
N ASP A 91 -7.25 4.48 -6.00
CA ASP A 91 -7.65 3.16 -5.52
C ASP A 91 -6.43 2.32 -5.09
N THR A 92 -5.37 2.38 -5.90
CA THR A 92 -4.09 1.74 -5.62
C THR A 92 -2.95 2.72 -5.90
N LEU A 93 -1.96 2.78 -5.00
CA LEU A 93 -0.74 3.55 -5.14
C LEU A 93 0.48 2.63 -5.09
N VAL A 94 1.19 2.52 -6.20
CA VAL A 94 2.50 1.86 -6.28
C VAL A 94 3.59 2.91 -6.12
N VAL A 95 4.41 2.78 -5.08
CA VAL A 95 5.53 3.70 -4.84
C VAL A 95 6.83 2.99 -5.18
N ILE A 96 7.57 3.55 -6.15
CA ILE A 96 8.88 3.04 -6.58
C ILE A 96 9.97 3.93 -5.96
N PRO A 97 10.73 3.43 -4.98
CA PRO A 97 11.90 4.13 -4.47
C PRO A 97 13.05 4.11 -5.50
N ASN A 98 13.42 5.27 -6.08
CA ASN A 98 14.53 5.31 -7.03
C ASN A 98 15.86 4.83 -6.43
N GLU A 99 16.03 4.96 -5.11
CA GLU A 99 17.19 4.42 -4.39
C GLU A 99 17.38 2.91 -4.63
N ARG A 100 16.30 2.14 -4.81
CA ARG A 100 16.39 0.71 -5.10
C ARG A 100 16.92 0.42 -6.50
N LEU A 101 16.76 1.35 -7.43
CA LEU A 101 17.35 1.22 -8.76
C LEU A 101 18.88 1.24 -8.70
N LEU A 102 19.48 1.81 -7.65
CA LEU A 102 20.93 1.76 -7.44
C LEU A 102 21.41 0.35 -7.04
N THR A 103 20.58 -0.42 -6.34
CA THR A 103 20.94 -1.80 -5.92
C THR A 103 21.09 -2.75 -7.11
N ILE A 104 20.36 -2.47 -8.19
CA ILE A 104 20.42 -3.20 -9.46
C ILE A 104 21.32 -2.50 -10.50
N SER A 105 22.15 -1.56 -10.06
CA SER A 105 23.05 -0.77 -10.89
C SER A 105 24.51 -1.03 -10.54
N THR A 106 25.39 -0.88 -11.53
CA THR A 106 26.85 -1.00 -11.34
C THR A 106 27.47 0.36 -11.12
N GLU A 107 28.70 0.43 -10.59
CA GLU A 107 29.45 1.69 -10.42
C GLU A 107 29.65 2.49 -11.71
N LYS A 108 29.50 1.84 -12.88
CA LYS A 108 29.60 2.48 -14.20
C LYS A 108 28.28 3.06 -14.70
N THR A 109 27.18 2.87 -13.97
CA THR A 109 25.85 3.33 -14.39
C THR A 109 25.84 4.85 -14.38
N THR A 110 25.53 5.46 -15.52
CA THR A 110 25.45 6.92 -15.61
C THR A 110 24.13 7.42 -15.01
N LEU A 111 24.06 8.70 -14.69
CA LEU A 111 22.81 9.33 -14.22
C LEU A 111 21.67 9.15 -15.24
N LEU A 112 21.96 9.25 -16.54
CA LEU A 112 20.98 9.06 -17.60
C LEU A 112 20.43 7.63 -17.60
N ASP A 113 21.31 6.64 -17.43
CA ASP A 113 20.90 5.24 -17.39
C ASP A 113 20.10 4.91 -16.12
N ALA A 114 20.41 5.57 -15.00
CA ALA A 114 19.62 5.45 -13.78
C ALA A 114 18.18 5.95 -13.96
N PHE A 115 17.98 7.09 -14.64
CA PHE A 115 16.63 7.56 -14.97
C PHE A 115 15.91 6.66 -15.97
N LYS A 116 16.61 6.16 -17.00
CA LYS A 116 16.03 5.18 -17.93
C LYS A 116 15.55 3.91 -17.22
N LYS A 117 16.28 3.44 -16.20
CA LYS A 117 15.83 2.32 -15.38
C LYS A 117 14.56 2.65 -14.60
N ALA A 118 14.42 3.88 -14.10
CA ALA A 118 13.19 4.31 -13.43
C ALA A 118 12.00 4.27 -14.41
N ASP A 119 12.20 4.79 -15.62
CA ASP A 119 11.20 4.76 -16.70
C ASP A 119 10.83 3.33 -17.09
N GLU A 120 11.82 2.42 -17.17
CA GLU A 120 11.60 1.01 -17.47
C GLU A 120 10.76 0.33 -16.39
N VAL A 121 11.04 0.60 -15.11
CA VAL A 121 10.24 0.06 -14.00
C VAL A 121 8.82 0.61 -14.03
N LEU A 122 8.64 1.90 -14.31
CA LEU A 122 7.31 2.51 -14.48
C LEU A 122 6.54 1.84 -15.63
N LEU A 123 7.19 1.64 -16.77
CA LEU A 123 6.62 0.95 -17.93
C LEU A 123 6.24 -0.49 -17.59
N GLN A 124 7.09 -1.22 -16.88
CA GLN A 124 6.82 -2.59 -16.45
C GLN A 124 5.61 -2.66 -15.50
N GLY A 125 5.45 -1.68 -14.61
CA GLY A 125 4.29 -1.63 -13.72
C GLY A 125 2.98 -1.36 -14.41
N VAL A 126 2.95 -0.42 -15.36
CA VAL A 126 1.76 -0.19 -16.19
C VAL A 126 1.49 -1.43 -17.05
N SER A 127 2.48 -1.91 -17.79
CA SER A 127 2.35 -3.02 -18.74
C SER A 127 1.99 -4.34 -18.06
N GLY A 128 2.46 -4.56 -16.83
CA GLY A 128 2.15 -5.75 -16.04
C GLY A 128 0.67 -5.83 -15.64
N ILE A 129 0.03 -4.68 -15.40
CA ILE A 129 -1.40 -4.64 -15.06
C ILE A 129 -2.26 -4.57 -16.33
N THR A 130 -1.88 -3.73 -17.30
CA THR A 130 -2.65 -3.58 -18.54
C THR A 130 -2.60 -4.83 -19.41
N GLY A 131 -1.46 -5.52 -19.48
CA GLY A 131 -1.29 -6.74 -20.27
C GLY A 131 -2.28 -7.85 -19.90
N LEU A 132 -2.70 -7.91 -18.63
CA LEU A 132 -3.71 -8.85 -18.14
C LEU A 132 -5.13 -8.56 -18.65
N ILE A 133 -5.39 -7.31 -19.05
CA ILE A 133 -6.72 -6.83 -19.45
C ILE A 133 -6.80 -6.74 -20.98
N THR A 134 -5.78 -6.17 -21.61
CA THR A 134 -5.83 -5.75 -23.01
C THR A 134 -5.31 -6.81 -23.98
N THR A 135 -4.39 -7.65 -23.54
CA THR A 135 -3.79 -8.66 -24.41
C THR A 135 -4.54 -9.97 -24.23
N PRO A 136 -5.15 -10.53 -25.29
CA PRO A 136 -5.82 -11.82 -25.21
C PRO A 136 -4.82 -12.90 -24.78
N GLY A 137 -4.87 -13.28 -23.50
CA GLY A 137 -4.12 -14.40 -22.96
C GLY A 137 -4.83 -15.73 -23.18
N LEU A 138 -4.09 -16.84 -23.08
CA LEU A 138 -4.67 -18.20 -23.01
C LEU A 138 -5.47 -18.40 -21.71
N ILE A 139 -5.05 -17.73 -20.65
CA ILE A 139 -5.75 -17.63 -19.36
C ILE A 139 -6.04 -16.15 -19.15
N ASN A 140 -7.21 -15.72 -19.62
CA ASN A 140 -7.62 -14.34 -19.50
C ASN A 140 -8.24 -14.11 -18.12
N THR A 141 -7.72 -13.14 -17.38
CA THR A 141 -8.42 -12.57 -16.24
C THR A 141 -9.35 -11.49 -16.77
N ASP A 142 -10.57 -11.36 -16.24
CA ASP A 142 -11.43 -10.25 -16.62
C ASP A 142 -11.09 -8.95 -15.85
N PHE A 143 -11.56 -7.81 -16.36
CA PHE A 143 -11.34 -6.54 -15.69
C PHE A 143 -12.01 -6.48 -14.30
N ALA A 144 -13.07 -7.27 -14.06
CA ALA A 144 -13.80 -7.26 -12.80
C ALA A 144 -12.97 -7.90 -11.67
N ASP A 145 -12.20 -8.95 -11.97
CA ASP A 145 -11.24 -9.56 -11.06
C ASP A 145 -10.16 -8.54 -10.68
N VAL A 146 -9.52 -7.90 -11.67
CA VAL A 146 -8.48 -6.88 -11.43
C VAL A 146 -9.04 -5.73 -10.59
N LYS A 147 -10.25 -5.26 -10.91
CA LYS A 147 -10.95 -4.23 -10.14
C LYS A 147 -11.22 -4.69 -8.69
N THR A 148 -11.56 -5.95 -8.47
CA THR A 148 -11.81 -6.48 -7.12
C THR A 148 -10.57 -6.46 -6.24
N VAL A 149 -9.38 -6.67 -6.82
CA VAL A 149 -8.10 -6.66 -6.09
C VAL A 149 -7.55 -5.25 -5.91
N LEU A 150 -7.64 -4.39 -6.93
CA LEU A 150 -7.02 -3.06 -6.92
C LEU A 150 -7.96 -1.94 -6.43
N ALA A 151 -9.28 -2.14 -6.38
CA ALA A 151 -10.20 -1.12 -5.89
C ALA A 151 -10.02 -0.89 -4.38
N ASN A 152 -9.71 0.36 -4.01
CA ASN A 152 -9.44 0.79 -2.64
C ASN A 152 -8.46 -0.14 -1.90
N ALA A 153 -7.41 -0.59 -2.59
CA ALA A 153 -6.37 -1.45 -2.03
C ALA A 153 -5.32 -0.63 -1.23
N GLY A 154 -5.25 0.68 -1.48
CA GLY A 154 -4.31 1.58 -0.81
C GLY A 154 -2.90 1.41 -1.38
N THR A 155 -1.91 1.27 -0.50
CA THR A 155 -0.51 1.10 -0.92
C THR A 155 -0.29 -0.29 -1.53
N ALA A 156 0.43 -0.33 -2.64
CA ALA A 156 0.86 -1.53 -3.33
C ALA A 156 2.36 -1.52 -3.59
N LEU A 157 2.92 -2.71 -3.72
CA LEU A 157 4.31 -2.98 -4.01
C LEU A 157 4.41 -3.79 -5.31
N MET A 158 5.51 -3.62 -6.02
CA MET A 158 5.74 -4.29 -7.29
C MET A 158 7.09 -5.00 -7.28
N GLY A 159 7.10 -6.23 -7.76
CA GLY A 159 8.30 -6.99 -8.02
C GLY A 159 8.31 -7.51 -9.46
N THR A 160 9.44 -7.40 -10.13
CA THR A 160 9.63 -7.94 -11.48
C THR A 160 10.83 -8.88 -11.49
N GLY A 161 10.71 -9.95 -12.26
CA GLY A 161 11.76 -10.94 -12.45
C GLY A 161 11.72 -11.49 -13.87
N ALA A 162 12.89 -11.76 -14.44
CA ALA A 162 13.02 -12.33 -15.78
C ALA A 162 14.12 -13.41 -15.77
N ALA A 163 13.92 -14.47 -16.52
CA ALA A 163 14.90 -15.53 -16.70
C ALA A 163 14.70 -16.25 -18.04
N SER A 164 15.75 -16.94 -18.51
CA SER A 164 15.75 -17.73 -19.73
C SER A 164 16.38 -19.11 -19.49
N GLY A 165 16.19 -20.05 -20.41
CA GLY A 165 16.72 -21.41 -20.30
C GLY A 165 15.90 -22.32 -19.38
N ASP A 166 16.54 -23.35 -18.84
CA ASP A 166 15.88 -24.35 -18.00
C ASP A 166 15.35 -23.73 -16.70
N ASN A 167 14.14 -24.12 -16.30
CA ASN A 167 13.45 -23.60 -15.11
C ASN A 167 13.25 -22.07 -15.12
N ARG A 168 13.27 -21.41 -16.29
CA ARG A 168 13.07 -19.96 -16.44
C ARG A 168 11.86 -19.41 -15.68
N ALA A 169 10.70 -20.07 -15.72
CA ALA A 169 9.52 -19.57 -15.02
C ALA A 169 9.69 -19.59 -13.49
N VAL A 170 10.34 -20.61 -12.94
CA VAL A 170 10.66 -20.73 -11.51
C VAL A 170 11.68 -19.68 -11.09
N LEU A 171 12.72 -19.47 -11.90
CA LEU A 171 13.75 -18.47 -11.64
C LEU A 171 13.19 -17.05 -11.71
N ALA A 172 12.35 -16.77 -12.72
CA ALA A 172 11.68 -15.49 -12.87
C ALA A 172 10.71 -15.21 -11.71
N ALA A 173 9.92 -16.19 -11.28
CA ALA A 173 9.04 -16.06 -10.12
C ALA A 173 9.83 -15.78 -8.83
N ASN A 174 10.93 -16.51 -8.59
CA ASN A 174 11.81 -16.26 -7.44
C ASN A 174 12.43 -14.86 -7.48
N ALA A 175 12.87 -14.41 -8.66
CA ALA A 175 13.40 -13.07 -8.83
C ALA A 175 12.35 -11.99 -8.57
N ALA A 176 11.09 -12.23 -8.99
CA ALA A 176 9.99 -11.30 -8.77
C ALA A 176 9.64 -11.15 -7.28
N ILE A 177 9.50 -12.24 -6.53
CA ILE A 177 9.15 -12.18 -5.09
C ILE A 177 10.30 -11.67 -4.21
N ASN A 178 11.54 -11.79 -4.67
CA ASN A 178 12.74 -11.27 -3.99
C ASN A 178 13.24 -9.96 -4.61
N SER A 179 12.42 -9.29 -5.42
CA SER A 179 12.81 -8.08 -6.13
C SER A 179 13.14 -6.96 -5.15
N PRO A 180 14.24 -6.19 -5.35
CA PRO A 180 14.59 -5.04 -4.51
C PRO A 180 13.53 -3.94 -4.46
N LEU A 181 12.57 -3.97 -5.40
CA LEU A 181 11.44 -3.04 -5.49
C LEU A 181 10.31 -3.38 -4.50
N LEU A 182 10.28 -4.60 -3.96
CA LEU A 182 9.39 -5.00 -2.89
C LEU A 182 10.00 -4.57 -1.55
N GLU A 183 9.63 -3.39 -1.04
CA GLU A 183 10.13 -2.89 0.25
C GLU A 183 9.69 -3.76 1.45
N ALA A 184 8.58 -4.49 1.31
CA ALA A 184 8.03 -5.39 2.31
C ALA A 184 7.76 -6.78 1.71
N SER A 185 7.75 -7.79 2.59
CA SER A 185 7.41 -9.17 2.22
C SER A 185 5.98 -9.26 1.64
N LEU A 186 5.78 -10.17 0.68
CA LEU A 186 4.46 -10.49 0.12
C LEU A 186 3.50 -11.10 1.17
N GLU A 187 4.00 -11.55 2.32
CA GLU A 187 3.21 -12.20 3.37
C GLU A 187 2.04 -11.34 3.89
N GLY A 188 2.16 -10.01 3.83
CA GLY A 188 1.10 -9.09 4.27
C GLY A 188 0.06 -8.75 3.20
N ALA A 189 0.28 -9.16 1.95
CA ALA A 189 -0.58 -8.79 0.82
C ALA A 189 -1.84 -9.65 0.78
N ARG A 190 -3.01 -9.01 0.64
CA ARG A 190 -4.30 -9.70 0.52
C ARG A 190 -4.82 -9.78 -0.91
N GLY A 191 -4.32 -8.91 -1.77
CA GLY A 191 -4.61 -8.91 -3.19
C GLY A 191 -3.30 -8.97 -3.95
N ILE A 192 -3.14 -9.97 -4.81
CA ILE A 192 -1.94 -10.13 -5.61
C ILE A 192 -2.36 -10.30 -7.05
N VAL A 193 -1.76 -9.49 -7.91
CA VAL A 193 -1.90 -9.58 -9.36
C VAL A 193 -0.58 -10.08 -9.92
N VAL A 194 -0.60 -11.23 -10.57
CA VAL A 194 0.56 -11.86 -11.19
C VAL A 194 0.39 -11.84 -12.70
N ASN A 195 1.34 -11.25 -13.40
CA ASN A 195 1.42 -11.32 -14.86
C ASN A 195 2.63 -12.14 -15.26
N ILE A 196 2.39 -13.21 -16.00
CA ILE A 196 3.44 -14.04 -16.58
C ILE A 196 3.46 -13.75 -18.08
N THR A 197 4.58 -13.27 -18.57
CA THR A 197 4.81 -13.01 -19.99
C THR A 197 5.86 -13.99 -20.50
N GLY A 198 5.52 -14.75 -21.53
CA GLY A 198 6.34 -15.83 -22.07
C GLY A 198 6.15 -16.01 -23.58
N PRO A 199 7.09 -16.64 -24.28
CA PRO A 199 6.90 -17.07 -25.67
C PRO A 199 5.78 -18.10 -25.79
N SER A 200 5.31 -18.32 -27.01
CA SER A 200 4.30 -19.33 -27.36
C SER A 200 4.67 -20.77 -26.97
N ASN A 201 5.94 -21.05 -26.68
CA ASN A 201 6.42 -22.37 -26.24
C ASN A 201 6.39 -22.57 -24.71
N ILE A 202 5.87 -21.62 -23.93
CA ILE A 202 5.79 -21.74 -22.46
C ILE A 202 4.89 -22.91 -22.05
N GLY A 203 5.41 -23.81 -21.23
CA GLY A 203 4.69 -25.01 -20.78
C GLY A 203 3.74 -24.75 -19.61
N LEU A 204 2.66 -25.54 -19.53
CA LEU A 204 1.72 -25.50 -18.39
C LEU A 204 2.41 -25.75 -17.03
N PHE A 205 3.37 -26.68 -16.98
CA PHE A 205 4.13 -26.97 -15.76
C PHE A 205 5.02 -25.80 -15.35
N GLU A 206 5.59 -25.06 -16.31
CA GLU A 206 6.39 -23.86 -16.02
C GLU A 206 5.53 -22.80 -15.31
N VAL A 207 4.34 -22.53 -15.86
CA VAL A 207 3.36 -21.60 -15.27
C VAL A 207 2.89 -22.07 -13.90
N THR A 208 2.58 -23.36 -13.75
CA THR A 208 2.11 -23.93 -12.47
C THR A 208 3.16 -23.78 -11.37
N ASN A 209 4.42 -24.13 -11.67
CA ASN A 209 5.52 -24.03 -10.71
C ASN A 209 5.81 -22.58 -10.31
N ALA A 210 5.74 -21.64 -11.28
CA ALA A 210 5.86 -20.21 -10.99
C ALA A 210 4.76 -19.71 -10.04
N MET A 211 3.52 -20.13 -10.27
CA MET A 211 2.39 -19.76 -9.42
C MET A 211 2.46 -20.36 -8.01
N GLU A 212 2.98 -21.59 -7.86
CA GLU A 212 3.20 -22.19 -6.54
C GLU A 212 4.19 -21.40 -5.69
N ILE A 213 5.25 -20.86 -6.31
CA ILE A 213 6.25 -20.02 -5.63
C ILE A 213 5.61 -18.73 -5.12
N VAL A 214 4.86 -18.03 -5.98
CA VAL A 214 4.18 -16.79 -5.58
C VAL A 214 3.15 -17.05 -4.50
N ARG A 215 2.38 -18.14 -4.61
CA ARG A 215 1.39 -18.54 -3.60
C ARG A 215 2.03 -18.89 -2.27
N GLY A 216 3.19 -19.55 -2.29
CA GLY A 216 3.95 -19.90 -1.07
C GLY A 216 4.52 -18.69 -0.33
N ALA A 217 4.78 -17.59 -1.04
CA ALA A 217 5.25 -16.33 -0.46
C ALA A 217 4.12 -15.37 -0.03
N ALA A 218 2.87 -15.66 -0.40
CA ALA A 218 1.70 -14.85 -0.12
C ALA A 218 0.98 -15.25 1.17
N HIS A 219 0.10 -14.38 1.67
CA HIS A 219 -0.83 -14.74 2.74
C HIS A 219 -1.77 -15.90 2.31
N GLN A 220 -2.14 -16.79 3.23
CA GLN A 220 -3.01 -17.94 2.92
C GLN A 220 -4.39 -17.50 2.39
N ASP A 221 -4.91 -16.39 2.91
CA ASP A 221 -6.17 -15.77 2.48
C ASP A 221 -5.99 -14.72 1.36
N ALA A 222 -4.82 -14.67 0.69
CA ALA A 222 -4.61 -13.73 -0.40
C ALA A 222 -5.45 -14.13 -1.62
N ASN A 223 -6.18 -13.17 -2.18
CA ASN A 223 -6.79 -13.31 -3.49
C ASN A 223 -5.71 -13.10 -4.56
N ILE A 224 -5.33 -14.20 -5.24
CA ILE A 224 -4.28 -14.18 -6.26
C ILE A 224 -4.93 -14.29 -7.63
N ILE A 225 -4.81 -13.19 -8.38
CA ILE A 225 -5.15 -13.11 -9.79
C ILE A 225 -3.88 -13.40 -10.58
N HIS A 226 -4.02 -14.20 -11.63
CA HIS A 226 -2.92 -14.50 -12.52
C HIS A 226 -3.38 -14.45 -13.97
N GLY A 227 -2.56 -13.87 -14.84
CA GLY A 227 -2.73 -14.01 -16.27
C GLY A 227 -1.44 -14.38 -16.97
N LEU A 228 -1.63 -14.90 -18.17
CA LEU A 228 -0.57 -15.35 -19.04
C LEU A 228 -0.65 -14.59 -20.36
N VAL A 229 0.35 -13.78 -20.63
CA VAL A 229 0.52 -13.05 -21.88
C VAL A 229 1.54 -13.80 -22.74
N ILE A 230 1.13 -14.13 -23.97
CA ILE A 230 2.04 -14.69 -24.96
C ILE A 230 2.65 -13.55 -25.77
N ASP A 231 3.97 -13.46 -25.76
CA ASP A 231 4.74 -12.50 -26.52
C ASP A 231 5.95 -13.22 -27.13
N ASP A 232 5.95 -13.37 -28.46
CA ASP A 232 7.03 -14.07 -29.18
C ASP A 232 8.26 -13.17 -29.43
N ASP A 233 8.17 -11.86 -29.17
CA ASP A 233 9.30 -10.92 -29.34
C ASP A 233 10.35 -11.09 -28.23
N ILE A 234 9.98 -11.68 -27.10
CA ILE A 234 10.88 -11.88 -25.93
C ILE A 234 11.76 -13.14 -26.04
N ASN A 235 11.77 -13.81 -27.20
CA ASN A 235 12.56 -15.03 -27.47
C ASN A 235 12.33 -16.13 -26.42
N ASP A 236 13.38 -16.61 -25.75
CA ASP A 236 13.31 -17.72 -24.77
C ASP A 236 13.14 -17.22 -23.31
N GLU A 237 12.86 -15.94 -23.11
CA GLU A 237 12.69 -15.33 -21.79
C GLU A 237 11.27 -15.48 -21.24
N VAL A 238 11.16 -15.75 -19.94
CA VAL A 238 9.90 -15.63 -19.19
C VAL A 238 10.07 -14.50 -18.18
N ARG A 239 9.10 -13.58 -18.17
CA ARG A 239 9.02 -12.45 -17.25
C ARG A 239 7.82 -12.62 -16.34
N VAL A 240 8.03 -12.46 -15.04
CA VAL A 240 7.00 -12.49 -14.01
C VAL A 240 6.95 -11.13 -13.34
N THR A 241 5.79 -10.48 -13.40
CA THR A 241 5.50 -9.24 -12.68
C THR A 241 4.48 -9.53 -11.61
N VAL A 242 4.77 -9.14 -10.37
CA VAL A 242 3.89 -9.30 -9.22
C VAL A 242 3.56 -7.92 -8.68
N VAL A 243 2.27 -7.61 -8.58
CA VAL A 243 1.76 -6.42 -7.90
C VAL A 243 0.99 -6.88 -6.67
N ALA A 244 1.53 -6.58 -5.50
CA ALA A 244 0.97 -6.94 -4.21
C ALA A 244 0.29 -5.71 -3.59
N ALA A 245 -0.95 -5.84 -3.15
CA ALA A 245 -1.75 -4.75 -2.61
C ALA A 245 -2.54 -5.17 -1.36
N GLY A 246 -3.10 -4.18 -0.67
CA GLY A 246 -3.99 -4.44 0.47
C GLY A 246 -3.28 -4.72 1.80
N PHE A 247 -2.04 -4.26 1.97
CA PHE A 247 -1.26 -4.41 3.22
C PHE A 247 -1.94 -3.73 4.43
N GLU A 248 -2.65 -2.63 4.21
CA GLU A 248 -3.16 -1.77 5.30
C GLU A 248 -4.51 -2.20 5.89
N ARG A 249 -5.25 -3.10 5.23
CA ARG A 249 -6.62 -3.46 5.63
C ARG A 249 -6.73 -4.20 6.97
N TRP A 250 -5.63 -4.66 7.58
CA TRP A 250 -5.67 -5.45 8.82
C TRP A 250 -5.03 -4.78 10.05
N ASP A 251 -4.06 -3.88 9.88
CA ASP A 251 -3.47 -3.16 11.02
C ASP A 251 -4.52 -2.31 11.76
N SER A 252 -5.53 -1.80 11.04
CA SER A 252 -6.64 -1.06 11.63
C SER A 252 -7.73 -1.93 12.26
N ALA A 253 -7.83 -3.22 11.88
CA ALA A 253 -8.79 -4.15 12.47
C ALA A 253 -8.31 -4.69 13.83
N ALA A 254 -6.99 -4.80 14.02
CA ALA A 254 -6.36 -5.15 15.29
C ALA A 254 -6.43 -4.03 16.35
N GLN A 255 -6.80 -2.80 15.96
CA GLN A 255 -6.93 -1.63 16.84
C GLN A 255 -8.39 -1.23 17.13
N ARG A 256 -9.37 -2.13 17.03
CA ARG A 256 -10.68 -1.85 17.63
C ARG A 256 -10.52 -1.83 19.15
N PRO A 257 -10.77 -0.70 19.84
CA PRO A 257 -10.85 -0.72 21.29
C PRO A 257 -12.04 -1.61 21.65
N LEU A 258 -11.79 -2.62 22.48
CA LEU A 258 -12.83 -3.33 23.22
C LEU A 258 -13.71 -2.25 23.87
N THR A 259 -14.92 -2.10 23.36
CA THR A 259 -15.93 -1.23 23.93
C THR A 259 -16.16 -1.75 25.33
N ARG A 260 -15.61 -1.04 26.33
CA ARG A 260 -15.94 -1.27 27.74
C ARG A 260 -17.44 -1.07 27.84
N THR A 261 -18.17 -2.16 28.00
CA THR A 261 -19.58 -2.14 28.37
C THR A 261 -19.69 -1.48 29.74
N ASP A 262 -20.00 -0.19 29.73
CA ASP A 262 -20.45 0.55 30.89
C ASP A 262 -21.73 -0.12 31.42
N GLY A 263 -21.63 -0.67 32.62
CA GLY A 263 -22.76 -1.20 33.35
C GLY A 263 -23.76 -0.10 33.67
N ARG A 264 -24.90 -0.09 32.97
CA ARG A 264 -26.12 0.61 33.38
C ARG A 264 -27.27 -0.37 33.58
N SER A 265 -27.48 -0.68 34.86
CA SER A 265 -28.74 -0.49 35.59
C SER A 265 -30.04 -0.91 34.89
N THR A 266 -30.57 -2.07 35.31
CA THR A 266 -32.00 -2.37 35.25
C THR A 266 -32.68 -1.89 36.53
N ALA A 267 -33.70 -1.05 36.37
CA ALA A 267 -34.53 -0.49 37.41
C ALA A 267 -35.39 -1.53 38.17
N ALA A 268 -35.61 -1.31 39.48
CA ALA A 268 -36.88 -1.58 40.15
C ALA A 268 -36.99 -0.98 41.57
N LEU A 269 -37.95 -0.05 41.73
CA LEU A 269 -38.87 0.18 42.86
C LEU A 269 -38.37 0.73 44.22
N GLY A 270 -38.92 1.90 44.60
CA GLY A 270 -39.10 2.31 45.99
C GLY A 270 -39.21 3.82 46.24
N LYS A 271 -40.43 4.36 46.29
CA LYS A 271 -40.77 5.76 46.64
C LYS A 271 -40.32 6.14 48.06
N VAL A 272 -39.89 7.39 48.31
CA VAL A 272 -40.45 8.35 49.30
C VAL A 272 -39.96 9.79 48.97
N ARG A 273 -40.85 10.77 49.19
CA ARG A 273 -40.77 12.21 48.89
C ARG A 273 -40.08 13.02 50.04
N PRO A 274 -39.85 14.35 49.89
CA PRO A 274 -38.63 15.06 50.33
C PRO A 274 -38.79 15.79 51.68
N ASP A 275 -37.69 16.32 52.22
CA ASP A 275 -37.74 17.58 52.96
C ASP A 275 -36.42 18.39 52.89
N PRO A 276 -36.48 19.74 52.97
CA PRO A 276 -35.36 20.65 52.76
C PRO A 276 -34.81 21.18 54.08
N LYS A 277 -33.48 21.30 54.19
CA LYS A 277 -32.72 22.36 54.90
C LYS A 277 -31.27 21.93 55.08
N GLY A 278 -30.36 22.87 54.84
CA GLY A 278 -28.92 22.65 54.85
C GLY A 278 -28.31 22.38 56.23
N GLY A 279 -27.07 21.92 56.23
CA GLY A 279 -26.24 21.75 57.42
C GLY A 279 -24.84 21.29 57.03
N ARG A 280 -23.83 21.87 57.67
CA ARG A 280 -22.42 21.87 57.26
C ARG A 280 -21.66 20.59 57.62
N LEU A 281 -20.67 20.35 56.77
CA LEU A 281 -19.42 19.61 56.96
C LEU A 281 -18.74 19.96 58.32
N LYS A 282 -18.85 19.13 59.39
CA LYS A 282 -17.83 19.05 60.47
C LYS A 282 -17.95 18.02 61.62
N ASP A 283 -18.91 17.10 61.66
CA ASP A 283 -19.09 16.26 62.87
C ASP A 283 -18.96 14.72 62.65
N LEU A 284 -17.84 14.23 62.10
CA LEU A 284 -17.60 12.78 62.02
C LEU A 284 -16.18 12.31 62.41
N PHE A 285 -15.35 13.18 62.98
CA PHE A 285 -14.15 12.74 63.71
C PHE A 285 -14.41 12.82 65.22
N GLY A 286 -14.47 11.65 65.88
CA GLY A 286 -14.49 11.61 67.34
C GLY A 286 -14.76 10.22 67.94
N GLY A 287 -13.69 9.44 68.13
CA GLY A 287 -13.43 8.81 69.43
C GLY A 287 -13.66 7.30 69.59
N THR A 288 -12.54 6.60 69.86
CA THR A 288 -12.36 5.39 70.72
C THR A 288 -13.02 4.09 70.27
N SER A 289 -12.40 2.91 70.30
CA SER A 289 -11.11 2.42 70.82
C SER A 289 -10.92 1.01 70.27
N ASP A 290 -9.66 0.66 69.99
CA ASP A 290 -9.15 -0.69 69.69
C ASP A 290 -9.57 -1.72 70.77
N PRO A 291 -9.86 -2.98 70.40
CA PRO A 291 -8.78 -3.96 70.49
C PRO A 291 -8.87 -5.05 69.40
N LEU A 292 -7.76 -5.31 68.71
CA LEU A 292 -7.15 -6.64 68.57
C LEU A 292 -5.79 -6.47 67.88
N ILE A 293 -4.76 -6.43 68.72
CA ILE A 293 -3.37 -6.74 68.38
C ILE A 293 -3.31 -8.26 68.20
N ASP A 294 -2.83 -8.70 67.03
CA ASP A 294 -1.94 -9.85 66.94
C ASP A 294 -0.80 -9.44 66.00
N ASP A 295 0.40 -9.49 66.56
CA ASP A 295 1.70 -9.28 65.93
C ASP A 295 2.09 -10.48 65.05
N ASP A 296 3.20 -10.30 64.32
CA ASP A 296 4.02 -11.29 63.59
C ASP A 296 3.67 -11.52 62.09
N ASP A 297 4.35 -10.79 61.20
CA ASP A 297 5.55 -11.33 60.53
C ASP A 297 6.23 -10.30 59.61
N ASP A 298 7.54 -10.19 59.78
CA ASP A 298 8.49 -9.31 59.10
C ASP A 298 8.73 -9.67 57.61
N ASP A 299 9.03 -8.62 56.86
CA ASP A 299 9.93 -8.50 55.69
C ASP A 299 10.46 -9.74 54.95
N ASP A 300 10.23 -9.77 53.63
CA ASP A 300 11.23 -10.31 52.67
C ASP A 300 11.13 -9.58 51.31
N LEU A 301 11.79 -8.41 51.22
CA LEU A 301 12.05 -7.75 49.95
C LEU A 301 13.45 -8.12 49.41
N PRO A 302 13.57 -8.62 48.17
CA PRO A 302 14.83 -9.11 47.62
C PRO A 302 15.88 -8.01 47.38
N SER A 303 17.13 -8.38 47.61
CA SER A 303 18.32 -7.52 47.71
C SER A 303 18.80 -6.82 46.42
N PHE A 304 18.02 -6.79 45.34
CA PHE A 304 18.37 -6.02 44.13
C PHE A 304 17.74 -4.61 44.12
N LEU A 305 16.92 -4.29 45.11
CA LEU A 305 16.27 -3.00 45.32
C LEU A 305 16.87 -2.16 46.47
N LYS A 306 18.10 -2.49 46.90
CA LYS A 306 18.94 -1.63 47.76
C LYS A 306 20.17 -1.16 47.00
#